data_AF-A0A6P6N0G8-F1
#
_entry.id   AF-A0A6P6N0G8-F1
#
_cell.length_a   1.000
_cell.length_b   1.000
_cell.length_c   1.000
_cell.angle_alpha   90.00
_cell.angle_beta   90.00
_cell.angle_gamma   90.00
#
_symmetry.space_group_name_H-M   'P 1'
#
loop_
_entity.id
_entity.type
_entity.pdbx_description
1 polymer ?
#
loop_
_entity_poly.entity_id
_entity_poly.type
_entity_poly.pdbx_seq_one_letter_code
_entity_poly.pdbx_strand_id
1 'polypeptide(L)'
;MSVRRMDAFRLSAAILLVLSLFSCGSAIQFPDSHLTRKWAMQMQEELVQLIDDETGIKELQNIFLQFRQYYNVKQNDAKQLVENAALEIEKLLANRSTALKALATAAENLQMEHQWKDDLEVDDTIYYNAKDKFDINDNETRQNRLKLEFKEDPDFRRPVSYNTTAVHIPTDIYEGSTIILNELNWTAGLDDIFKKNKADDPSLLWQVFGSASGLARYFPASPWVDTRNTPNKIDCMMYIQGAASPKDMLILVDA
;
A
#
# COMPACT_ATOMS: atom_id res chain seq x y z
N MET A 1 -97.42 -0.45 40.20
CA MET A 1 -96.57 0.46 39.40
C MET A 1 -95.22 -0.19 39.04
N SER A 2 -95.21 -1.40 38.45
CA SER A 2 -93.98 -2.22 38.33
C SER A 2 -93.61 -2.65 36.89
N VAL A 3 -94.08 -1.94 35.86
CA VAL A 3 -93.81 -2.34 34.46
C VAL A 3 -92.89 -1.38 33.72
N ARG A 4 -92.75 -0.10 34.15
CA ARG A 4 -91.95 0.89 33.43
C ARG A 4 -90.43 0.86 33.67
N ARG A 5 -89.91 0.09 34.63
CA ARG A 5 -88.49 0.14 35.02
C ARG A 5 -87.60 -0.88 34.29
N MET A 6 -88.16 -1.96 33.73
CA MET A 6 -87.39 -3.01 33.02
C MET A 6 -86.99 -2.61 31.60
N ASP A 7 -87.77 -1.74 30.93
CA ASP A 7 -87.48 -1.33 29.55
C ASP A 7 -86.30 -0.36 29.46
N ALA A 8 -86.11 0.49 30.46
CA ALA A 8 -85.02 1.48 30.47
C ALA A 8 -83.63 0.82 30.54
N PHE A 9 -83.48 -0.27 31.30
CA PHE A 9 -82.21 -1.01 31.39
C PHE A 9 -81.91 -1.79 30.10
N ARG A 10 -82.94 -2.32 29.42
CA ARG A 10 -82.75 -2.99 28.12
C ARG A 10 -82.39 -2.01 27.01
N LEU A 11 -82.98 -0.81 27.02
CA LEU A 11 -82.58 0.26 26.10
C LEU A 11 -81.14 0.71 26.37
N SER A 12 -80.76 0.90 27.64
CA SER A 12 -79.40 1.33 28.00
C SER A 12 -78.34 0.29 27.63
N ALA A 13 -78.63 -1.00 27.81
CA ALA A 13 -77.74 -2.09 27.41
C ALA A 13 -77.65 -2.20 25.88
N ALA A 14 -78.76 -2.01 25.16
CA ALA A 14 -78.78 -1.98 23.70
C ALA A 14 -77.98 -0.79 23.15
N ILE A 15 -78.08 0.40 23.76
CA ILE A 15 -77.32 1.59 23.36
C ILE A 15 -75.83 1.39 23.60
N LEU A 16 -75.43 0.76 24.72
CA LEU A 16 -74.03 0.41 25.00
C LEU A 16 -73.47 -0.65 24.02
N LEU A 17 -74.27 -1.64 23.62
CA LEU A 17 -73.92 -2.63 22.60
C LEU A 17 -73.81 -2.02 21.20
N VAL A 18 -74.65 -1.05 20.89
CA VAL A 18 -74.58 -0.31 19.62
C VAL A 18 -73.35 0.59 19.62
N LEU A 19 -73.05 1.28 20.72
CA LEU A 19 -71.86 2.13 20.86
C LEU A 19 -70.55 1.32 20.82
N SER A 20 -70.52 0.07 21.29
CA SER A 20 -69.35 -0.80 21.17
C SER A 20 -69.16 -1.40 19.77
N LEU A 21 -70.23 -1.49 18.95
CA LEU A 21 -70.12 -1.87 17.53
C LEU A 21 -69.61 -0.71 16.66
N PHE A 22 -69.72 0.54 17.13
CA PHE A 22 -69.23 1.72 16.42
C PHE A 22 -67.80 2.14 16.81
N SER A 23 -67.13 1.46 17.75
CA SER A 23 -65.70 1.66 17.97
C SER A 23 -64.90 0.94 16.87
N CYS A 24 -64.97 1.48 15.65
CA CYS A 24 -64.01 1.17 14.59
C CYS A 24 -62.68 1.82 14.99
N GLY A 25 -61.93 1.15 15.86
CA GLY A 25 -60.50 1.41 15.95
C GLY A 25 -59.92 1.11 14.58
N SER A 26 -59.52 2.13 13.84
CA SER A 26 -58.83 1.99 12.57
C SER A 26 -57.47 1.33 12.84
N ALA A 27 -57.47 -0.01 12.89
CA ALA A 27 -56.26 -0.78 12.72
C ALA A 27 -55.62 -0.28 11.42
N ILE A 28 -54.39 0.23 11.51
CA ILE A 28 -53.63 0.67 10.35
C ILE A 28 -53.50 -0.55 9.44
N GLN A 29 -54.35 -0.62 8.42
CA GLN A 29 -54.33 -1.72 7.48
C GLN A 29 -53.13 -1.50 6.57
N PHE A 30 -52.23 -2.49 6.55
CA PHE A 30 -51.04 -2.43 5.72
C PHE A 30 -51.44 -2.12 4.28
N PRO A 31 -50.83 -1.12 3.62
CA PRO A 31 -51.27 -0.67 2.31
C PRO A 31 -51.17 -1.81 1.29
N ASP A 32 -52.24 -1.95 0.49
CA ASP A 32 -52.29 -2.96 -0.56
C ASP A 32 -51.21 -2.71 -1.62
N SER A 33 -50.77 -3.77 -2.29
CA SER A 33 -49.68 -3.78 -3.27
C SER A 33 -49.84 -2.71 -4.35
N HIS A 34 -51.08 -2.46 -4.78
CA HIS A 34 -51.37 -1.43 -5.79
C HIS A 34 -51.11 0.00 -5.27
N LEU A 35 -51.45 0.28 -4.01
CA LEU A 35 -51.25 1.60 -3.41
C LEU A 35 -49.77 1.88 -3.17
N THR A 36 -49.03 0.89 -2.66
CA THR A 36 -47.58 0.99 -2.47
C THR A 36 -46.84 1.19 -3.79
N ARG A 37 -47.26 0.49 -4.86
CA ARG A 37 -46.71 0.71 -6.20
C ARG A 37 -46.98 2.12 -6.72
N LYS A 38 -48.20 2.64 -6.51
CA LYS A 38 -48.55 4.01 -6.91
C LYS A 38 -47.68 5.05 -6.22
N TRP A 39 -47.47 4.92 -4.90
CA TRP A 39 -46.59 5.82 -4.16
C TRP A 39 -45.13 5.72 -4.62
N ALA A 40 -44.64 4.50 -4.85
CA ALA A 40 -43.29 4.30 -5.37
C ALA A 40 -43.11 4.96 -6.76
N MET A 41 -44.08 4.82 -7.66
CA MET A 41 -44.03 5.46 -8.98
C MET A 41 -44.06 6.98 -8.88
N GLN A 42 -44.92 7.53 -8.02
CA GLN A 42 -45.00 8.98 -7.85
C GLN A 42 -43.72 9.55 -7.25
N MET A 43 -43.18 8.92 -6.21
CA MET A 43 -41.89 9.32 -5.63
C MET A 43 -40.74 9.18 -6.64
N GLN A 44 -40.75 8.13 -7.46
CA GLN A 44 -39.76 7.96 -8.53
C GLN A 44 -39.84 9.11 -9.53
N GLU A 45 -41.04 9.49 -9.97
CA GLU A 45 -41.23 10.56 -10.95
C GLU A 45 -40.80 11.92 -10.39
N GLU A 46 -41.19 12.24 -9.16
CA GLU A 46 -40.78 13.48 -8.47
C GLU A 46 -39.26 13.54 -8.27
N LEU A 47 -38.64 12.42 -7.89
CA LEU A 47 -37.20 12.37 -7.64
C LEU A 47 -36.39 12.43 -8.94
N VAL A 48 -36.85 11.80 -10.02
CA VAL A 48 -36.23 11.91 -11.35
C VAL A 48 -36.35 13.34 -11.89
N GLN A 49 -37.50 14.00 -11.73
CA GLN A 49 -37.66 15.40 -12.13
C GLN A 49 -36.70 16.31 -11.36
N LEU A 50 -36.63 16.16 -10.04
CA LEU A 50 -35.69 16.92 -9.21
C LEU A 50 -34.24 16.71 -9.65
N ILE A 51 -33.84 15.46 -9.93
CA ILE A 51 -32.48 15.17 -10.42
C ILE A 51 -32.26 15.82 -11.78
N ASP A 52 -33.18 15.67 -12.73
CA ASP A 52 -33.02 16.24 -14.07
C ASP A 52 -32.89 17.77 -14.04
N ASP A 53 -33.66 18.43 -13.17
CA ASP A 53 -33.68 19.89 -13.04
C ASP A 53 -32.45 20.42 -12.30
N GLU A 54 -32.03 19.76 -11.21
CA GLU A 54 -30.90 20.23 -10.37
C GLU A 54 -29.52 19.80 -10.91
N THR A 55 -29.43 18.66 -11.60
CA THR A 55 -28.13 18.16 -12.12
C THR A 55 -27.75 18.76 -13.48
N GLY A 56 -28.71 19.29 -14.24
CA GLY A 56 -28.45 19.93 -15.54
C GLY A 56 -27.86 18.97 -16.59
N ILE A 57 -28.10 17.66 -16.49
CA ILE A 57 -27.52 16.65 -17.41
C ILE A 57 -27.82 16.98 -18.89
N LYS A 58 -29.01 17.48 -19.18
CA LYS A 58 -29.43 17.88 -20.53
C LYS A 58 -28.62 19.06 -21.06
N GLU A 59 -28.32 20.03 -20.18
CA GLU A 59 -27.48 21.19 -20.52
C GLU A 59 -26.04 20.76 -20.79
N LEU A 60 -25.50 19.86 -19.96
CA LEU A 60 -24.16 19.30 -20.16
C LEU A 60 -24.05 18.55 -21.49
N GLN A 61 -25.04 17.70 -21.85
CA GLN A 61 -25.08 17.04 -23.15
C GLN A 61 -25.08 18.04 -24.31
N ASN A 62 -25.89 19.11 -24.20
CA ASN A 62 -25.93 20.17 -25.19
C ASN A 62 -24.59 20.89 -25.33
N ILE A 63 -23.89 21.17 -24.22
CA ILE A 63 -22.55 21.76 -24.23
C ILE A 63 -21.58 20.84 -25.00
N PHE A 64 -21.53 19.54 -24.70
CA PHE A 64 -20.66 18.63 -25.46
C PHE A 64 -20.99 18.65 -26.97
N LEU A 65 -22.27 18.65 -27.35
CA LEU A 65 -22.66 18.72 -28.76
C LEU A 65 -22.29 20.06 -29.42
N GLN A 66 -22.46 21.18 -28.72
CA GLN A 66 -22.10 22.53 -29.22
C GLN A 66 -20.60 22.69 -29.40
N PHE A 67 -19.80 22.19 -28.44
CA PHE A 67 -18.35 22.32 -28.43
C PHE A 67 -17.64 21.17 -29.16
N ARG A 68 -18.33 20.42 -30.04
CA ARG A 68 -17.77 19.28 -30.79
C ARG A 68 -16.53 19.62 -31.61
N GLN A 69 -16.35 20.87 -32.02
CA GLN A 69 -15.15 21.32 -32.73
C GLN A 69 -13.88 21.39 -31.84
N TYR A 70 -14.02 21.39 -30.52
CA TYR A 70 -12.92 21.52 -29.57
C TYR A 70 -12.35 20.18 -29.10
N TYR A 71 -12.96 19.06 -29.48
CA TYR A 71 -12.49 17.72 -29.13
C TYR A 71 -12.73 16.72 -30.26
N ASN A 72 -12.00 15.60 -30.21
CA ASN A 72 -12.18 14.51 -31.15
C ASN A 72 -12.58 13.24 -30.40
N VAL A 73 -13.60 12.55 -30.90
CA VAL A 73 -13.98 11.23 -30.41
C VAL A 73 -13.12 10.21 -31.16
N LYS A 74 -12.22 9.54 -30.43
CA LYS A 74 -11.38 8.46 -30.96
C LYS A 74 -11.90 7.12 -30.42
N GLN A 75 -11.73 6.07 -31.22
CA GLN A 75 -12.00 4.71 -30.79
C GLN A 75 -10.77 4.14 -30.09
N ASN A 76 -11.00 3.44 -28.98
CA ASN A 76 -9.95 2.69 -28.29
C ASN A 76 -9.85 1.29 -28.91
N ASP A 77 -8.75 1.01 -29.60
CA ASP A 77 -8.41 -0.35 -29.99
C ASP A 77 -7.82 -1.08 -28.78
N ALA A 78 -8.63 -1.92 -28.14
CA ALA A 78 -8.24 -2.65 -26.95
C ALA A 78 -7.03 -3.56 -27.19
N LYS A 79 -6.90 -4.14 -28.39
CA LYS A 79 -5.77 -5.02 -28.71
C LYS A 79 -4.48 -4.21 -28.78
N GLN A 80 -4.50 -3.09 -29.50
CA GLN A 80 -3.33 -2.22 -29.61
C GLN A 80 -2.92 -1.63 -28.25
N LEU A 81 -3.88 -1.25 -27.41
CA LEU A 81 -3.60 -0.74 -26.07
C LEU A 81 -2.90 -1.78 -25.18
N VAL A 82 -3.36 -3.03 -25.23
CA VAL A 82 -2.74 -4.13 -24.47
C VAL A 82 -1.35 -4.45 -25.00
N GLU A 83 -1.17 -4.50 -26.32
CA GLU A 83 0.13 -4.71 -26.95
C GLU A 83 1.14 -3.62 -26.57
N ASN A 84 0.72 -2.35 -26.60
CA ASN A 84 1.57 -1.23 -26.19
C ASN A 84 1.95 -1.32 -24.69
N ALA A 85 0.98 -1.58 -23.81
CA ALA A 85 1.24 -1.72 -22.39
C ALA A 85 2.18 -2.90 -22.08
N ALA A 86 2.00 -4.03 -22.78
CA ALA A 86 2.88 -5.19 -22.63
C ALA A 86 4.33 -4.86 -23.06
N LEU A 87 4.51 -4.15 -24.18
CA LEU A 87 5.82 -3.72 -24.66
C LEU A 87 6.51 -2.72 -23.72
N GLU A 88 5.75 -1.80 -23.12
CA GLU A 88 6.30 -0.85 -22.14
C GLU A 88 6.75 -1.57 -20.85
N ILE A 89 5.97 -2.53 -20.37
CA ILE A 89 6.34 -3.36 -19.21
C ILE A 89 7.55 -4.23 -19.54
N GLU A 90 7.62 -4.82 -20.74
CA GLU A 90 8.77 -5.61 -21.17
C GLU A 90 10.04 -4.78 -21.16
N LYS A 91 10.02 -3.57 -21.74
CA LYS A 91 11.17 -2.65 -21.73
C LYS A 91 11.56 -2.24 -20.31
N LEU A 92 10.58 -1.91 -19.46
CA LEU A 92 10.82 -1.56 -18.06
C LEU A 92 11.53 -2.70 -17.32
N LEU A 93 11.06 -3.93 -17.47
CA LEU A 93 11.65 -5.11 -16.82
C LEU A 93 13.02 -5.46 -17.41
N ALA A 94 13.21 -5.29 -18.72
CA ALA A 94 14.50 -5.51 -19.38
C ALA A 94 15.58 -4.54 -18.89
N ASN A 95 15.24 -3.25 -18.72
CA ASN A 95 16.14 -2.25 -18.17
C ASN A 95 16.54 -2.60 -16.73
N ARG A 96 15.56 -2.96 -15.90
CA ARG A 96 15.81 -3.40 -14.50
C ARG A 96 16.66 -4.68 -14.45
N SER A 97 16.44 -5.62 -15.36
CA SER A 97 17.25 -6.83 -15.48
C SER A 97 18.70 -6.50 -15.85
N THR A 98 18.92 -5.50 -16.71
CA THR A 98 20.27 -5.05 -17.08
C THR A 98 21.02 -4.46 -15.89
N ALA A 99 20.37 -3.59 -15.12
CA ALA A 99 20.93 -3.03 -13.88
C ALA A 99 21.27 -4.12 -12.86
N LEU A 100 20.39 -5.12 -12.69
CA LEU A 100 20.62 -6.26 -11.79
C LEU A 100 21.83 -7.11 -12.23
N LYS A 101 21.95 -7.40 -13.53
CA LYS A 101 23.09 -8.15 -14.07
C LYS A 101 24.40 -7.41 -13.86
N ALA A 102 24.42 -6.11 -14.11
CA ALA A 102 25.60 -5.28 -13.87
C ALA A 102 26.03 -5.32 -12.40
N LEU A 103 25.07 -5.24 -11.48
CA LEU A 103 25.33 -5.33 -10.04
C LEU A 103 25.84 -6.72 -9.62
N ALA A 104 25.22 -7.79 -10.13
CA ALA A 104 25.63 -9.16 -9.85
C ALA A 104 27.06 -9.45 -10.33
N THR A 105 27.38 -9.10 -11.58
CA THR A 105 28.73 -9.26 -12.14
C THR A 105 29.76 -8.44 -11.37
N ALA A 106 29.43 -7.22 -10.96
CA ALA A 106 30.33 -6.41 -10.13
C ALA A 106 30.54 -7.05 -8.75
N ALA A 107 29.49 -7.57 -8.11
CA ALA A 107 29.61 -8.25 -6.82
C ALA A 107 30.50 -9.50 -6.91
N GLU A 108 30.34 -10.31 -7.95
CA GLU A 108 31.18 -11.49 -8.18
C GLU A 108 32.66 -11.12 -8.35
N ASN A 109 32.95 -10.09 -9.14
CA ASN A 109 34.33 -9.64 -9.38
C ASN A 109 34.95 -9.03 -8.12
N LEU A 110 34.23 -8.14 -7.43
CA LEU A 110 34.70 -7.50 -6.20
C LEU A 110 35.01 -8.53 -5.11
N GLN A 111 34.14 -9.53 -4.95
CA GLN A 111 34.36 -10.58 -3.96
C GLN A 111 35.50 -11.53 -4.36
N MET A 112 35.69 -11.78 -5.66
CA MET A 112 36.82 -12.58 -6.17
C MET A 112 38.16 -11.89 -5.93
N GLU A 113 38.21 -10.57 -6.09
CA GLU A 113 39.41 -9.75 -5.90
C GLU A 113 39.70 -9.46 -4.43
N HIS A 114 38.70 -9.61 -3.55
CA HIS A 114 38.83 -9.31 -2.12
C HIS A 114 39.83 -10.24 -1.43
N GLN A 115 40.72 -9.63 -0.64
CA GLN A 115 41.63 -10.36 0.23
C GLN A 115 41.11 -10.31 1.66
N TRP A 116 40.93 -11.50 2.24
CA TRP A 116 40.49 -11.63 3.62
C TRP A 116 41.50 -11.00 4.59
N LYS A 117 41.00 -10.20 5.53
CA LYS A 117 41.79 -9.53 6.57
C LYS A 117 41.23 -9.84 7.96
N ASP A 118 42.05 -10.38 8.84
CA ASP A 118 41.67 -10.73 10.21
C ASP A 118 41.85 -9.58 11.21
N ASP A 119 42.65 -8.58 10.83
CA ASP A 119 43.07 -7.43 11.63
C ASP A 119 42.22 -6.18 11.40
N LEU A 120 41.07 -6.30 10.75
CA LEU A 120 40.15 -5.19 10.56
C LEU A 120 39.51 -4.81 11.89
N GLU A 121 39.66 -3.55 12.28
CA GLU A 121 38.88 -2.97 13.36
C GLU A 121 37.61 -2.32 12.81
N VAL A 122 36.60 -2.17 13.66
CA VAL A 122 35.35 -1.47 13.31
C VAL A 122 35.65 -0.06 12.79
N ASP A 123 36.70 0.56 13.33
CA ASP A 123 37.08 1.92 12.99
C ASP A 123 37.74 2.07 11.61
N ASP A 124 38.21 0.98 11.01
CA ASP A 124 38.79 1.02 9.66
C ASP A 124 37.73 0.99 8.55
N THR A 125 36.48 0.68 8.90
CA THR A 125 35.41 0.44 7.94
C THR A 125 34.38 1.58 7.95
N ILE A 126 34.37 2.40 6.91
CA ILE A 126 33.47 3.55 6.79
C ILE A 126 32.17 3.11 6.11
N TYR A 127 31.06 3.12 6.84
CA TYR A 127 29.72 2.84 6.30
C TYR A 127 28.62 3.57 7.08
N TYR A 128 27.44 3.69 6.48
CA TYR A 128 26.26 4.20 7.16
C TYR A 128 25.39 3.03 7.63
N ASN A 129 25.27 2.86 8.95
CA ASN A 129 24.37 1.88 9.53
C ASN A 129 22.94 2.45 9.54
N ALA A 130 22.01 1.75 8.90
CA ALA A 130 20.62 2.15 8.76
C ALA A 130 19.88 2.28 10.10
N LYS A 131 20.29 1.52 11.12
CA LYS A 131 19.64 1.50 12.45
C LYS A 131 20.20 2.54 13.41
N ASP A 132 21.27 3.24 13.04
CA ASP A 132 21.82 4.28 13.90
C ASP A 132 20.77 5.38 14.07
N LYS A 133 20.50 5.72 15.34
CA LYS A 133 19.55 6.78 15.66
C LYS A 133 20.08 8.10 15.11
N PHE A 134 19.23 8.76 14.34
CA PHE A 134 19.44 10.13 13.88
C PHE A 134 19.20 11.13 15.03
N ASP A 135 19.91 10.98 16.15
CA ASP A 135 19.80 11.91 17.29
C ASP A 135 20.73 13.11 17.03
N ILE A 136 20.11 14.24 16.68
CA ILE A 136 20.77 15.53 16.39
C ILE A 136 21.63 16.03 17.58
N ASN A 137 21.40 15.50 18.78
CA ASN A 137 22.07 15.88 20.03
C ASN A 137 23.11 14.87 20.54
N ASP A 138 23.33 13.74 19.85
CA ASP A 138 24.28 12.74 20.32
C ASP A 138 25.70 13.05 19.83
N ASN A 139 26.45 13.70 20.72
CA ASN A 139 27.85 14.06 20.56
C ASN A 139 28.81 12.87 20.78
N GLU A 140 28.29 11.68 21.10
CA GLU A 140 29.02 10.41 21.17
C GLU A 140 29.06 9.69 19.81
N THR A 141 29.18 10.43 18.72
CA THR A 141 29.30 9.83 17.39
C THR A 141 30.69 9.20 17.28
N ARG A 142 30.76 7.87 17.42
CA ARG A 142 31.89 7.05 16.97
C ARG A 142 32.41 7.60 15.64
N GLN A 143 33.71 7.91 15.56
CA GLN A 143 34.35 8.76 14.54
C GLN A 143 34.14 8.31 13.08
N ASN A 144 33.61 7.11 12.86
CA ASN A 144 33.46 6.47 11.54
C ASN A 144 32.04 6.46 10.96
N ARG A 145 31.10 7.18 11.58
CA ARG A 145 29.71 7.27 11.10
C ARG A 145 29.52 8.48 10.18
N LEU A 146 29.22 8.23 8.91
CA LEU A 146 28.96 9.26 7.90
C LEU A 146 27.77 10.13 8.30
N LYS A 147 28.01 11.43 8.57
CA LYS A 147 26.94 12.40 8.76
C LYS A 147 26.33 12.76 7.40
N LEU A 148 25.16 12.19 7.13
CA LEU A 148 24.49 12.31 5.85
C LEU A 148 23.41 13.38 5.87
N GLU A 149 23.30 14.11 4.77
CA GLU A 149 22.14 14.95 4.49
C GLU A 149 21.07 14.10 3.83
N PHE A 150 19.92 13.99 4.49
CA PHE A 150 18.74 13.32 3.95
C PHE A 150 17.76 14.35 3.41
N LYS A 151 17.18 14.05 2.25
CA LYS A 151 16.16 14.87 1.58
C LYS A 151 14.93 14.01 1.35
N GLU A 152 13.75 14.59 1.60
CA GLU A 152 12.49 13.94 1.26
C GLU A 152 12.37 13.75 -0.24
N ASP A 153 12.07 12.53 -0.66
CA ASP A 153 11.93 12.15 -2.06
C ASP A 153 10.51 11.64 -2.33
N PRO A 154 9.77 12.23 -3.29
CA PRO A 154 8.42 11.82 -3.63
C PRO A 154 8.27 10.35 -4.08
N ASP A 155 9.29 9.79 -4.74
CA ASP A 155 9.24 8.42 -5.26
C ASP A 155 9.34 7.40 -4.12
N PHE A 156 10.12 7.74 -3.08
CA PHE A 156 10.35 6.87 -1.91
C PHE A 156 9.43 7.18 -0.72
N ARG A 157 8.80 8.37 -0.72
CA ARG A 157 7.92 8.89 0.35
C ARG A 157 8.59 8.85 1.73
N ARG A 158 9.90 9.10 1.76
CA ARG A 158 10.73 9.12 2.96
C ARG A 158 12.04 9.87 2.69
N PRO A 159 12.78 10.25 3.75
CA PRO A 159 14.03 10.96 3.59
C PRO A 159 15.13 10.00 3.12
N VAL A 160 15.75 10.31 1.99
CA VAL A 160 16.81 9.50 1.36
C VAL A 160 18.06 10.34 1.09
N SER A 161 19.21 9.67 0.97
CA SER A 161 20.49 10.28 0.59
C SER A 161 21.10 9.50 -0.57
N TYR A 162 21.29 10.19 -1.70
CA TYR A 162 21.89 9.62 -2.92
C TYR A 162 23.43 9.59 -2.88
N ASN A 163 24.05 10.09 -1.81
CA ASN A 163 25.50 10.18 -1.70
C ASN A 163 26.17 8.85 -1.37
N THR A 164 25.47 7.97 -0.65
CA THR A 164 25.99 6.67 -0.19
C THR A 164 24.87 5.64 -0.08
N THR A 165 25.24 4.42 0.30
CA THR A 165 24.34 3.32 0.63
C THR A 165 24.12 3.23 2.13
N ALA A 166 23.01 2.61 2.51
CA ALA A 166 22.75 2.23 3.89
C ALA A 166 22.95 0.73 4.08
N VAL A 167 23.47 0.36 5.24
CA VAL A 167 23.68 -1.04 5.62
C VAL A 167 22.74 -1.40 6.76
N HIS A 168 21.97 -2.47 6.56
CA HIS A 168 21.18 -3.12 7.58
C HIS A 168 21.88 -4.37 8.09
N ILE A 169 22.18 -4.40 9.38
CA ILE A 169 22.71 -5.57 10.10
C ILE A 169 21.60 -6.05 11.06
N PRO A 170 21.18 -7.33 11.00
CA PRO A 170 20.26 -7.93 11.97
C PRO A 170 20.74 -7.75 13.42
N THR A 171 19.79 -7.66 14.37
CA THR A 171 20.12 -7.31 15.76
C THR A 171 20.88 -8.41 16.52
N ASP A 172 20.78 -9.64 16.04
CA ASP A 172 21.44 -10.84 16.58
C ASP A 172 22.86 -11.05 16.02
N ILE A 173 23.29 -10.22 15.06
CA ILE A 173 24.62 -10.27 14.46
C ILE A 173 25.48 -9.12 15.00
N TYR A 174 26.68 -9.45 15.48
CA TYR A 174 27.64 -8.46 15.95
C TYR A 174 28.34 -7.77 14.77
N GLU A 175 28.23 -6.44 14.69
CA GLU A 175 28.80 -5.63 13.60
C GLU A 175 30.33 -5.69 13.52
N GLY A 176 31.01 -5.87 14.66
CA GLY A 176 32.48 -5.98 14.72
C GLY A 176 33.02 -7.39 14.52
N SER A 177 32.19 -8.33 14.05
CA SER A 177 32.67 -9.66 13.65
C SER A 177 33.54 -9.55 12.41
N THR A 178 34.68 -10.24 12.38
CA THR A 178 35.61 -10.27 11.23
C THR A 178 34.89 -10.62 9.91
N ILE A 179 33.87 -11.49 9.97
CA ILE A 179 33.04 -11.83 8.80
C ILE A 179 32.29 -10.61 8.29
N ILE A 180 31.66 -9.84 9.19
CA ILE A 180 30.87 -8.67 8.81
C ILE A 180 31.76 -7.51 8.36
N LEU A 181 32.91 -7.31 9.00
CA LEU A 181 33.87 -6.28 8.60
C LEU A 181 34.45 -6.53 7.21
N ASN A 182 34.80 -7.78 6.89
CA ASN A 182 35.21 -8.15 5.53
C ASN A 182 34.07 -7.92 4.52
N GLU A 183 32.85 -8.33 4.86
CA GLU A 183 31.66 -8.09 4.01
C GLU A 183 31.43 -6.60 3.75
N LEU A 184 31.49 -5.76 4.77
CA LEU A 184 31.35 -4.31 4.64
C LEU A 184 32.43 -3.71 3.75
N ASN A 185 33.67 -4.20 3.86
CA ASN A 185 34.82 -3.71 3.11
C ASN A 185 34.66 -3.96 1.60
N TRP A 186 34.44 -5.21 1.17
CA TRP A 186 34.33 -5.49 -0.26
C TRP A 186 33.03 -4.96 -0.86
N THR A 187 31.92 -5.00 -0.10
CA THR A 187 30.63 -4.48 -0.58
C THR A 187 30.61 -2.96 -0.75
N ALA A 188 31.61 -2.23 -0.21
CA ALA A 188 31.76 -0.80 -0.44
C ALA A 188 31.95 -0.47 -1.93
N GLY A 189 32.57 -1.38 -2.70
CA GLY A 189 32.72 -1.20 -4.15
C GLY A 189 31.40 -1.21 -4.93
N LEU A 190 30.30 -1.69 -4.34
CA LEU A 190 28.98 -1.69 -4.98
C LEU A 190 28.34 -0.30 -5.03
N ASP A 191 28.77 0.64 -4.20
CA ASP A 191 28.22 2.00 -4.13
C ASP A 191 28.26 2.72 -5.49
N ASP A 192 29.35 2.57 -6.23
CA ASP A 192 29.50 3.19 -7.55
C ASP A 192 28.58 2.58 -8.59
N ILE A 193 28.34 1.26 -8.50
CA ILE A 193 27.43 0.54 -9.40
C ILE A 193 25.99 0.93 -9.11
N PHE A 194 25.61 1.04 -7.83
CA PHE A 194 24.28 1.53 -7.45
C PHE A 194 23.99 2.95 -7.98
N LYS A 195 24.97 3.85 -7.84
CA LYS A 195 24.89 5.22 -8.35
C LYS A 195 24.78 5.24 -9.87
N LYS A 196 25.61 4.44 -10.56
CA LYS A 196 25.57 4.32 -12.02
C LYS A 196 24.21 3.83 -12.51
N ASN A 197 23.68 2.77 -11.90
CA ASN A 197 22.36 2.26 -12.25
C ASN A 197 21.25 3.32 -12.09
N LYS A 198 21.27 4.10 -11.00
CA LYS A 198 20.29 5.18 -10.78
C LYS A 198 20.47 6.36 -11.75
N ALA A 199 21.71 6.63 -12.17
CA ALA A 199 21.99 7.63 -13.20
C ALA A 199 21.49 7.18 -14.58
N ASP A 200 21.65 5.90 -14.90
CA ASP A 200 21.20 5.29 -16.16
C ASP A 200 19.67 5.16 -16.21
N ASP A 201 19.02 4.83 -15.09
CA ASP A 201 17.56 4.77 -14.94
C ASP A 201 17.09 5.51 -13.67
N PRO A 202 16.68 6.79 -13.80
CA PRO A 202 16.14 7.57 -12.69
C PRO A 202 14.86 7.00 -12.06
N SER A 203 14.13 6.12 -12.76
CA SER A 203 12.91 5.49 -12.23
C SER A 203 13.18 4.31 -11.28
N LEU A 204 14.44 3.90 -11.14
CA LEU A 204 14.82 2.84 -10.21
C LEU A 204 14.50 3.23 -8.77
N LEU A 205 13.79 2.32 -8.10
CA LEU A 205 13.55 2.36 -6.66
C LEU A 205 14.74 1.73 -5.92
N TRP A 206 14.48 1.07 -4.80
CA TRP A 206 15.50 0.42 -3.98
C TRP A 206 16.32 -0.58 -4.80
N GLN A 207 17.63 -0.42 -4.72
CA GLN A 207 18.59 -1.45 -5.12
C GLN A 207 19.16 -2.05 -3.85
N VAL A 208 19.17 -3.38 -3.75
CA VAL A 208 19.56 -4.08 -2.52
C VAL A 208 20.47 -5.25 -2.86
N PHE A 209 21.60 -5.33 -2.15
CA PHE A 209 22.45 -6.51 -2.06
C PHE A 209 22.21 -7.18 -0.71
N GLY A 210 21.84 -8.46 -0.73
CA GLY A 210 21.71 -9.29 0.47
C GLY A 210 22.88 -10.27 0.54
N SER A 211 23.72 -10.14 1.56
CA SER A 211 24.82 -11.05 1.84
C SER A 211 24.31 -12.35 2.46
N ALA A 212 25.00 -13.45 2.18
CA ALA A 212 24.79 -14.73 2.85
C ALA A 212 25.07 -14.66 4.36
N SER A 213 25.88 -13.68 4.80
CA SER A 213 26.17 -13.42 6.22
C SER A 213 25.06 -12.66 6.96
N GLY A 214 23.94 -12.33 6.29
CA GLY A 214 22.79 -11.65 6.89
C GLY A 214 22.82 -10.11 6.79
N LEU A 215 23.94 -9.54 6.35
CA LEU A 215 24.06 -8.11 6.05
C LEU A 215 23.29 -7.76 4.77
N ALA A 216 22.58 -6.63 4.76
CA ALA A 216 21.96 -6.08 3.55
C ALA A 216 22.42 -4.65 3.29
N ARG A 217 22.90 -4.35 2.09
CA ARG A 217 23.28 -3.01 1.65
C ARG A 217 22.27 -2.50 0.62
N TYR A 218 21.76 -1.29 0.78
CA TYR A 218 20.77 -0.73 -0.14
C TYR A 218 21.03 0.74 -0.52
N PHE A 219 20.56 1.10 -1.71
CA PHE A 219 20.65 2.43 -2.28
C PHE A 219 19.26 2.93 -2.74
N PRO A 220 18.94 4.22 -2.59
CA PRO A 220 19.69 5.25 -1.85
C PRO A 220 19.73 4.98 -0.34
N ALA A 221 20.65 5.61 0.40
CA ALA A 221 20.65 5.49 1.85
C ALA A 221 19.38 6.09 2.45
N SER A 222 18.80 5.44 3.46
CA SER A 222 17.66 5.94 4.24
C SER A 222 17.80 5.41 5.65
N PRO A 223 17.47 6.21 6.69
CA PRO A 223 17.34 5.68 8.04
C PRO A 223 16.28 4.57 8.05
N TRP A 224 16.54 3.55 8.85
CA TRP A 224 15.61 2.45 9.06
C TRP A 224 14.41 2.95 9.87
N VAL A 225 13.20 2.70 9.39
CA VAL A 225 11.99 3.18 10.06
C VAL A 225 11.57 2.15 11.11
N ASP A 226 11.95 2.39 12.36
CA ASP A 226 11.48 1.60 13.49
C ASP A 226 10.07 2.07 13.91
N THR A 227 9.06 1.68 13.13
CA THR A 227 7.66 2.12 13.32
C THR A 227 7.00 1.56 14.58
N ARG A 228 7.62 0.58 15.23
CA ARG A 228 7.08 -0.10 16.41
C ARG A 228 8.23 -0.26 17.37
N ASN A 229 8.06 0.10 18.64
CA ASN A 229 9.01 -0.19 19.74
C ASN A 229 9.14 -1.71 19.99
N THR A 230 9.42 -2.48 18.96
CA THR A 230 9.56 -3.93 18.94
C THR A 230 10.93 -4.23 18.34
N PRO A 231 11.74 -5.12 18.94
CA PRO A 231 13.05 -5.46 18.39
C PRO A 231 12.94 -5.87 16.91
N ASN A 232 13.63 -5.15 16.04
CA ASN A 232 13.62 -5.37 14.59
C ASN A 232 14.28 -6.70 14.23
N LYS A 233 13.47 -7.76 14.15
CA LYS A 233 13.83 -9.09 13.64
C LYS A 233 13.56 -9.22 12.14
N ILE A 234 13.99 -8.24 11.35
CA ILE A 234 13.84 -8.30 9.89
C ILE A 234 15.14 -8.85 9.33
N ASP A 235 15.11 -10.13 8.93
CA ASP A 235 16.09 -10.71 8.04
C ASP A 235 15.69 -10.43 6.58
N CYS A 236 16.64 -10.51 5.65
CA CYS A 236 16.43 -10.15 4.25
C CYS A 236 15.41 -11.07 3.53
N MET A 237 14.10 -10.76 3.66
CA MET A 237 12.98 -11.61 3.23
C MET A 237 12.90 -11.86 1.71
N MET A 238 13.40 -10.94 0.87
CA MET A 238 13.39 -11.12 -0.60
C MET A 238 14.50 -12.06 -1.12
N TYR A 239 15.35 -12.60 -0.23
CA TYR A 239 16.43 -13.52 -0.60
C TYR A 239 15.93 -14.91 -1.05
N ILE A 240 14.78 -15.37 -0.54
CA ILE A 240 14.38 -16.79 -0.63
C ILE A 240 14.11 -17.25 -2.06
N GLN A 241 13.46 -16.43 -2.89
CA GLN A 241 13.10 -16.80 -4.28
C GLN A 241 14.31 -16.84 -5.22
N GLY A 242 15.34 -16.01 -4.96
CA GLY A 242 16.59 -16.02 -5.73
C GLY A 242 17.60 -17.05 -5.22
N ALA A 243 17.54 -17.40 -3.94
CA ALA A 243 18.49 -18.31 -3.30
C ALA A 243 18.21 -19.80 -3.57
N ALA A 244 16.95 -20.17 -3.81
CA ALA A 244 16.57 -21.56 -4.00
C ALA A 244 15.45 -21.73 -5.04
N SER A 245 15.46 -22.85 -5.74
CA SER A 245 14.34 -23.27 -6.57
C SER A 245 13.12 -23.64 -5.71
N PRO A 246 11.89 -23.53 -6.26
CA PRO A 246 10.70 -24.08 -5.61
C PRO A 246 10.91 -25.53 -5.17
N LYS A 247 10.52 -25.85 -3.94
CA LYS A 247 10.69 -27.18 -3.35
C LYS A 247 9.47 -27.57 -2.53
N ASP A 248 9.10 -28.83 -2.63
CA ASP A 248 8.03 -29.42 -1.81
C ASP A 248 8.63 -29.86 -0.47
N MET A 249 8.17 -29.25 0.62
CA MET A 249 8.66 -29.53 1.98
C MET A 249 7.61 -30.34 2.76
N LEU A 250 8.03 -31.47 3.34
CA LEU A 250 7.25 -32.21 4.33
C LEU A 250 7.93 -32.10 5.68
N ILE A 251 7.26 -31.46 6.64
CA ILE A 251 7.76 -31.35 8.03
C ILE A 251 7.20 -32.54 8.81
N LEU A 252 8.08 -33.44 9.21
CA LEU A 252 7.77 -34.54 10.12
C LEU A 252 8.12 -34.09 11.55
N VAL A 253 7.16 -34.18 12.45
CA VAL A 253 7.33 -33.87 13.88
C VAL A 253 7.21 -35.18 14.63
N ASP A 254 8.27 -35.53 15.38
CA ASP A 254 8.25 -36.69 16.27
C ASP A 254 7.41 -36.37 17.52
N ALA A 255 6.69 -37.36 18.03
CA ALA A 255 5.67 -37.19 19.09
C ALA A 255 6.22 -37.47 20.49
#